data_AF-A0A6M1RSV5-F1
#
_entry.id   AF-A0A6M1RSV5-F1
#
_cell.length_a   1.000
_cell.length_b   1.000
_cell.length_c   1.000
_cell.angle_alpha   90.00
_cell.angle_beta   90.00
_cell.angle_gamma   90.00
#
_symmetry.space_group_name_H-M   'P 1'
#
loop_
_entity.id
_entity.type
_entity.pdbx_description
1 polymer ?
#
loop_
_entity_poly.entity_id
_entity_poly.type
_entity_poly.pdbx_seq_one_letter_code
_entity_poly.pdbx_strand_id
1 'polypeptide(L)'
;RYDRRGRVTEVVQGPATLRRWYTVAGELISEQWVGGELDGVRVTNVVDALGRRLAQEVWRGGTLLSRVNYSWGGGDRLLSVADDQGHRAEYAWEPLGS
;
A
#
# COMPACT_ATOMS: atom_id res chain seq x y z
N ARG A 1 10.12 12.37 12.92
CA ARG A 1 10.77 11.33 13.75
C ARG A 1 11.33 10.25 12.85
N TYR A 2 12.35 9.54 13.31
CA TYR A 2 13.01 8.47 12.56
C TYR A 2 13.05 7.18 13.39
N ASP A 3 13.11 6.02 12.72
CA ASP A 3 13.44 4.75 13.38
C ASP A 3 14.97 4.51 13.48
N ARG A 4 15.36 3.39 14.08
CA ARG A 4 16.78 2.99 14.25
C ARG A 4 17.56 2.78 12.95
N ARG A 5 16.88 2.73 11.80
CA ARG A 5 17.48 2.60 10.46
C ARG A 5 17.50 3.92 9.71
N GLY A 6 17.11 5.03 10.36
CA GLY A 6 17.08 6.36 9.76
C GLY A 6 15.89 6.59 8.83
N ARG A 7 14.83 5.77 8.88
CA ARG A 7 13.62 5.96 8.06
C ARG A 7 12.63 6.87 8.78
N VAL A 8 11.96 7.76 8.05
CA VAL A 8 11.00 8.72 8.60
C VAL A 8 9.73 8.01 9.08
N THR A 9 9.47 7.99 10.37
CA THR A 9 8.26 7.36 10.96
C THR A 9 7.15 8.35 11.27
N GLU A 10 7.47 9.64 11.37
CA GLU A 10 6.48 10.68 11.67
C GLU A 10 6.91 12.03 11.07
N VAL A 11 5.97 12.77 10.48
CA VAL A 11 6.15 14.15 10.02
C VAL A 11 5.01 14.99 10.58
N VAL A 12 5.34 16.07 11.29
CA VAL A 12 4.36 17.04 11.80
C VAL A 12 4.31 18.23 10.85
N GLN A 13 3.11 18.60 10.40
CA GLN A 13 2.83 19.64 9.42
C GLN A 13 1.68 20.53 9.96
N GLY A 14 2.02 21.47 10.84
CA GLY A 14 1.01 22.30 11.52
C GLY A 14 0.04 21.45 12.33
N PRO A 15 -1.28 21.49 12.07
CA PRO A 15 -2.27 20.70 12.81
C PRO A 15 -2.29 19.21 12.42
N ALA A 16 -1.60 18.82 11.34
CA ALA A 16 -1.59 17.45 10.84
C ALA A 16 -0.31 16.72 11.21
N THR A 17 -0.42 15.42 11.51
CA THR A 17 0.70 14.50 11.70
C THR A 17 0.54 13.32 10.76
N LEU A 18 1.55 13.08 9.92
CA LEU A 18 1.67 11.90 9.09
C LEU A 18 2.53 10.86 9.81
N ARG A 19 2.02 9.64 9.99
CA ARG A 19 2.75 8.48 10.52
C ARG A 19 2.99 7.46 9.42
N ARG A 20 4.15 6.79 9.47
CA ARG A 20 4.60 5.82 8.47
C ARG A 20 5.02 4.51 9.11
N TRP A 21 4.64 3.41 8.47
CA TRP A 21 5.04 2.06 8.86
C TRP A 21 5.75 1.36 7.71
N TYR A 22 6.77 0.59 8.05
CA TYR A 22 7.61 -0.08 7.08
C TYR A 22 7.76 -1.57 7.39
N THR A 23 7.99 -2.39 6.37
CA THR A 23 8.45 -3.77 6.55
C THR A 23 9.84 -3.80 7.21
N VAL A 24 10.25 -5.02 7.62
CA VAL A 24 11.62 -5.27 8.06
C VAL A 24 12.62 -5.10 6.91
N ALA A 25 12.20 -5.22 5.64
CA ALA A 25 13.08 -5.05 4.49
C ALA A 25 13.30 -3.58 4.15
N GLY A 26 12.33 -2.70 4.44
CA GLY A 26 12.47 -1.28 4.10
C GLY A 26 11.24 -0.65 3.49
N GLU A 27 10.30 -1.46 2.99
CA GLU A 27 9.21 -0.96 2.16
C GLU A 27 8.13 -0.30 3.00
N LEU A 28 7.58 0.81 2.52
CA LEU A 28 6.47 1.51 3.16
C LEU A 28 5.18 0.70 3.00
N ILE A 29 4.58 0.26 4.12
CA ILE A 29 3.35 -0.54 4.11
C ILE A 29 2.12 0.25 4.53
N SER A 30 2.29 1.35 5.28
CA SER A 30 1.14 2.19 5.62
C SER A 30 1.55 3.62 5.91
N GLU A 31 0.63 4.53 5.62
CA GLU A 31 0.65 5.94 5.99
C GLU A 31 -0.69 6.30 6.64
N GLN A 32 -0.66 7.10 7.71
CA GLN A 32 -1.85 7.58 8.40
C GLN A 32 -1.72 9.05 8.77
N TRP A 33 -2.78 9.80 8.54
CA TRP A 33 -2.90 11.20 8.93
C TRP A 33 -3.75 11.32 10.20
N VAL A 34 -3.30 12.17 11.12
CA VAL A 34 -4.00 12.55 12.34
C VAL A 34 -4.04 14.07 12.42
N GLY A 35 -5.23 14.63 12.63
CA GLY A 35 -5.49 16.07 12.57
C GLY A 35 -5.50 16.65 11.15
N GLY A 36 -5.97 17.89 11.02
CA GLY A 36 -6.11 18.56 9.73
C GLY A 36 -7.20 17.95 8.83
N GLU A 37 -7.18 18.31 7.54
CA GLU A 37 -8.20 17.92 6.55
C GLU A 37 -8.23 16.40 6.26
N LEU A 38 -7.07 15.75 6.41
CA LEU A 38 -6.89 14.32 6.19
C LEU A 38 -7.03 13.51 7.48
N ASP A 39 -7.57 14.08 8.57
CA ASP A 39 -7.71 13.35 9.82
C ASP A 39 -8.42 11.99 9.64
N GLY A 40 -7.81 10.95 10.22
CA GLY A 40 -8.28 9.57 10.14
C GLY A 40 -8.04 8.90 8.79
N VAL A 41 -7.51 9.59 7.77
CA VAL A 41 -7.15 8.96 6.49
C VAL A 41 -5.97 8.02 6.70
N ARG A 42 -6.06 6.81 6.14
CA ARG A 42 -4.97 5.83 6.12
C ARG A 42 -4.87 5.18 4.75
N VAL A 43 -3.67 5.14 4.19
CA VAL A 43 -3.35 4.31 3.02
C VAL A 43 -2.54 3.11 3.50
N THR A 44 -2.93 1.90 3.13
CA THR A 44 -2.25 0.68 3.58
C THR A 44 -2.11 -0.34 2.45
N ASN A 45 -0.99 -1.05 2.46
CA ASN A 45 -0.70 -2.15 1.56
C ASN A 45 -0.83 -3.46 2.32
N VAL A 46 -1.68 -4.36 1.83
CA VAL A 46 -1.71 -5.76 2.24
C VAL A 46 -0.74 -6.50 1.34
N VAL A 47 0.21 -7.22 1.92
CA VAL A 47 1.25 -7.95 1.18
C VAL A 47 1.26 -9.43 1.54
N ASP A 48 1.70 -10.29 0.62
CA ASP A 48 1.95 -11.70 0.89
C ASP A 48 3.33 -11.93 1.55
N ALA A 49 3.67 -13.19 1.81
CA ALA A 49 4.94 -13.57 2.44
C ALA A 49 6.19 -13.24 1.58
N LEU A 50 6.01 -13.00 0.28
CA LEU A 50 7.07 -12.58 -0.65
C LEU A 50 7.16 -11.04 -0.76
N GLY A 51 6.33 -10.30 -0.03
CA GLY A 51 6.27 -8.84 -0.09
C GLY A 51 5.44 -8.29 -1.26
N ARG A 52 4.79 -9.16 -2.03
CA ARG A 52 3.97 -8.73 -3.16
C ARG A 52 2.65 -8.19 -2.65
N ARG A 53 2.22 -7.06 -3.20
CA ARG A 53 0.97 -6.43 -2.82
C ARG A 53 -0.21 -7.32 -3.22
N LEU A 54 -1.08 -7.66 -2.29
CA LEU A 54 -2.38 -8.30 -2.51
C LEU A 54 -3.49 -7.25 -2.64
N ALA A 55 -3.40 -6.17 -1.86
CA ALA A 55 -4.29 -5.03 -1.96
C ALA A 55 -3.62 -3.72 -1.57
N GLN A 56 -4.09 -2.62 -2.14
CA GLN A 56 -3.93 -1.27 -1.60
C GLN A 56 -5.30 -0.78 -1.15
N GLU A 57 -5.38 -0.26 0.05
CA GLU A 57 -6.63 0.22 0.64
C GLU A 57 -6.49 1.66 1.10
N VAL A 58 -7.54 2.45 0.89
CA VAL A 58 -7.69 3.78 1.47
C VAL A 58 -8.84 3.74 2.47
N TRP A 59 -8.58 4.17 3.69
CA TRP A 59 -9.53 4.21 4.79
C TRP A 59 -9.71 5.64 5.29
N ARG A 60 -10.86 5.93 5.89
CA ARG A 60 -11.05 7.07 6.79
C ARG A 60 -11.72 6.59 8.07
N GLY A 61 -10.99 6.61 9.17
CA GLY A 61 -11.41 5.96 10.41
C GLY A 61 -11.63 4.46 10.20
N GLY A 62 -12.83 3.98 10.53
CA GLY A 62 -13.22 2.57 10.32
C GLY A 62 -13.80 2.25 8.95
N THR A 63 -13.96 3.24 8.06
CA THR A 63 -14.61 3.08 6.76
C THR A 63 -13.57 2.87 5.66
N LEU A 64 -13.70 1.78 4.90
CA LEU A 64 -12.95 1.57 3.67
C LEU A 64 -13.54 2.46 2.58
N LEU A 65 -12.73 3.33 1.99
CA LEU A 65 -13.12 4.26 0.93
C LEU A 65 -12.86 3.69 -0.46
N SER A 66 -11.75 2.97 -0.62
CA SER A 66 -11.42 2.29 -1.87
C SER A 66 -10.45 1.14 -1.64
N ARG A 67 -10.52 0.15 -2.52
CA ARG A 67 -9.61 -0.99 -2.55
C ARG A 67 -9.21 -1.32 -3.98
N VAL A 68 -7.91 -1.52 -4.19
CA VAL A 68 -7.35 -2.07 -5.42
C VAL A 68 -6.70 -3.41 -5.10
N ASN A 69 -7.13 -4.47 -5.77
CA ASN A 69 -6.63 -5.83 -5.61
C ASN A 69 -5.63 -6.18 -6.71
N TYR A 70 -4.65 -7.00 -6.35
CA TYR A 70 -3.57 -7.44 -7.22
C TYR A 70 -3.51 -8.97 -7.21
N SER A 71 -3.32 -9.59 -8.37
CA SER A 71 -3.10 -11.03 -8.48
C SER A 71 -1.78 -11.32 -9.17
N TRP A 72 -1.16 -12.44 -8.81
CA TRP A 72 0.20 -12.80 -9.22
C TRP A 72 0.24 -14.23 -9.72
N GLY A 73 1.05 -14.48 -10.74
CA GLY A 73 1.36 -15.78 -11.29
C GLY A 73 2.72 -16.29 -10.82
N GLY A 74 3.20 -17.35 -11.46
CA GLY A 74 4.54 -17.88 -11.21
C GLY A 74 5.63 -16.86 -11.56
N GLY A 75 6.72 -16.86 -10.78
CA GLY A 75 7.87 -15.98 -11.01
C GLY A 75 7.59 -14.49 -10.81
N ASP A 76 6.73 -14.15 -9.84
CA ASP A 76 6.37 -12.76 -9.46
C ASP A 76 5.81 -11.90 -10.60
N ARG A 77 5.16 -12.57 -11.54
CA ARG A 77 4.46 -11.94 -12.66
C ARG A 77 3.11 -11.42 -12.20
N LEU A 78 2.89 -10.10 -12.28
CA LEU A 78 1.58 -9.50 -12.02
C LEU A 78 0.58 -9.96 -13.09
N LEU A 79 -0.58 -10.48 -12.71
CA LEU A 79 -1.60 -10.98 -13.64
C LEU A 79 -2.77 -10.01 -13.78
N SER A 80 -3.19 -9.37 -12.69
CA SER A 80 -4.27 -8.39 -12.75
C SER A 80 -4.19 -7.32 -11.68
N VAL A 81 -4.73 -6.14 -12.00
CA VAL A 81 -5.05 -5.07 -11.05
C VAL A 81 -6.53 -4.74 -11.24
N ALA A 82 -7.31 -4.71 -10.16
CA ALA A 82 -8.73 -4.38 -10.24
C ALA A 82 -9.20 -3.61 -9.02
N ASP A 83 -10.08 -2.63 -9.22
CA ASP A 83 -10.77 -1.94 -8.14
C ASP A 83 -12.13 -2.60 -7.80
N ASP A 84 -12.81 -2.07 -6.79
CA ASP A 84 -14.14 -2.51 -6.36
C ASP A 84 -15.28 -1.96 -7.23
N GLN A 85 -14.98 -1.08 -8.17
CA GLN A 85 -15.93 -0.51 -9.14
C GLN A 85 -15.99 -1.31 -10.44
N GLY A 86 -15.15 -2.35 -10.56
CA GLY A 86 -15.10 -3.24 -11.71
C GLY A 86 -14.10 -2.80 -12.79
N HIS A 87 -13.35 -1.72 -12.60
CA HIS A 87 -12.25 -1.38 -13.50
C HIS A 87 -11.12 -2.38 -13.30
N ARG A 88 -10.55 -2.87 -14.40
CA ARG A 88 -9.49 -3.87 -14.35
C ARG A 88 -8.49 -3.74 -15.48
N ALA A 89 -7.25 -4.10 -15.18
CA ALA A 89 -6.18 -4.34 -16.13
C ALA A 89 -5.69 -5.79 -16.00
N GLU A 90 -5.46 -6.45 -17.13
CA GLU A 90 -4.92 -7.81 -17.23
C GLU A 90 -3.57 -7.78 -17.92
N TYR A 91 -2.67 -8.65 -17.48
CA TYR A 91 -1.32 -8.77 -18.02
C TYR A 91 -1.06 -10.22 -18.43
N ALA A 92 -0.67 -10.38 -19.70
CA ALA A 92 -0.17 -11.64 -20.22
C ALA A 92 1.35 -11.55 -20.38
N TRP A 93 2.03 -12.65 -20.09
CA TRP A 93 3.49 -12.73 -20.15
C TRP A 93 3.89 -13.82 -21.12
N GLU A 94 4.84 -13.51 -21.99
CA GLU A 94 5.46 -14.54 -22.80
C GLU A 94 6.29 -15.49 -21.93
N PRO A 95 6.46 -16.75 -22.37
CA PRO A 95 7.47 -17.63 -21.80
C PRO A 95 8.82 -16.91 -21.84
N LEU A 96 9.65 -17.12 -20.82
CA LEU A 96 11.07 -16.78 -20.97
C LEU A 96 11.56 -17.65 -22.13
N GLY A 97 12.05 -17.03 -23.20
CA GLY A 97 12.52 -17.74 -24.39
C GLY A 97 13.44 -18.90 -23.99
N SER A 98 13.21 -20.05 -24.61
CA SER A 98 13.96 -21.30 -24.40
C SER A 98 15.45 -21.16 -24.70
#